data_AF-A0A073KNR5-F1
#
_entry.id   AF-A0A073KNR5-F1
#
_cell.length_a   1.000
_cell.length_b   1.000
_cell.length_c   1.000
_cell.angle_alpha   90.00
_cell.angle_beta   90.00
_cell.angle_gamma   90.00
#
_symmetry.space_group_name_H-M   'P 1'
#
loop_
_entity.id
_entity.type
_entity.pdbx_description
1 polymer ?
#
loop_
_entity_poly.entity_id
_entity_poly.type
_entity_poly.pdbx_seq_one_letter_code
_entity_poly.pdbx_strand_id
1 'polypeptide(L)' 'MKFEMHTKIISNEQETRLHIEENVFQLILDGYHLFAVYEILPLYKSDQERIGSAIIQKLEWENGKTTLNYQLVSLQSVN' A
#
# COMPACT_ATOMS: atom_id res chain seq x y z
N MET A 1 -7.12 -16.58 14.09
CA MET A 1 -6.71 -15.70 12.97
C MET A 1 -5.69 -14.72 13.52
N LYS A 2 -4.53 -14.56 12.86
CA LYS A 2 -3.49 -13.62 13.29
C LYS A 2 -3.52 -12.44 12.34
N PHE A 3 -3.62 -11.24 12.90
CA PHE A 3 -3.56 -10.00 12.14
C PHE A 3 -2.24 -9.29 12.42
N GLU A 4 -1.72 -8.62 11.41
CA GLU A 4 -0.57 -7.73 11.52
C GLU A 4 -0.98 -6.31 11.12
N MET A 5 -0.78 -5.37 12.03
CA MET A 5 -1.19 -3.98 11.84
C MET A 5 -0.03 -3.16 11.32
N HIS A 6 -0.31 -2.37 10.29
CA HIS A 6 0.66 -1.53 9.61
C HIS A 6 0.26 -0.05 9.70
N THR A 7 1.25 0.80 9.93
CA THR A 7 1.12 2.26 9.91
C THR A 7 1.80 2.89 8.69
N LYS A 8 2.45 2.08 7.85
CA LYS A 8 3.12 2.46 6.60
C LYS A 8 2.85 1.41 5.53
N ILE A 9 2.84 1.81 4.27
CA ILE A 9 2.79 0.90 3.12
C ILE A 9 4.23 0.68 2.67
N ILE A 10 4.68 -0.58 2.59
CA ILE A 10 5.97 -0.94 2.01
C ILE A 10 5.69 -1.78 0.77
N SER A 11 6.03 -1.25 -0.41
CA SER A 11 5.65 -1.89 -1.67
C SER A 11 6.67 -2.94 -2.13
N ASN A 12 7.95 -2.79 -1.77
CA ASN A 12 9.05 -3.65 -2.23
C ASN A 12 9.10 -3.83 -3.76
N GLU A 13 8.62 -2.84 -4.51
CA GLU A 13 8.45 -2.91 -5.98
C GLU A 13 7.55 -4.08 -6.45
N GLN A 14 6.69 -4.60 -5.58
CA GLN A 14 5.76 -5.70 -5.86
C GLN A 14 4.38 -5.20 -6.27
N GLU A 15 4.17 -3.88 -6.31
CA GLU A 15 2.91 -3.30 -6.71
C GLU A 15 2.65 -3.43 -8.22
N THR A 16 1.37 -3.59 -8.58
CA THR A 16 0.90 -3.50 -9.97
C THR A 16 0.03 -2.27 -10.13
N ARG A 17 0.27 -1.47 -11.17
CA ARG A 17 -0.56 -0.30 -11.47
C ARG A 17 -1.91 -0.75 -12.06
N LEU A 18 -3.01 -0.41 -11.40
CA LEU A 18 -4.37 -0.76 -11.85
C LEU A 18 -5.01 0.33 -12.72
N HIS A 19 -4.87 1.60 -12.31
CA HIS A 19 -5.46 2.75 -13.02
C HIS A 19 -4.41 3.83 -13.20
N ILE A 20 -4.02 4.08 -14.46
CA ILE A 20 -2.95 5.01 -14.81
C ILE A 20 -3.32 6.48 -14.54
N GLU A 21 -4.55 6.87 -14.89
CA GLU A 21 -5.02 8.25 -14.77
C GLU A 21 -5.22 8.67 -13.30
N GLU A 22 -5.61 7.72 -12.45
CA GLU A 22 -5.92 7.96 -11.04
C GLU A 22 -4.73 7.69 -10.11
N ASN A 23 -3.62 7.17 -10.63
CA ASN A 23 -2.48 6.69 -9.85
C ASN A 23 -2.84 5.63 -8.80
N VAL A 24 -3.67 4.66 -9.18
CA VAL A 24 -4.06 3.54 -8.32
C VAL A 24 -3.20 2.32 -8.58
N PHE A 25 -2.70 1.73 -7.50
CA PHE A 25 -1.81 0.57 -7.48
C PHE A 25 -2.40 -0.50 -6.58
N GLN A 26 -2.08 -1.75 -6.86
CA GLN A 26 -2.42 -2.92 -6.05
C GLN A 26 -1.15 -3.52 -5.46
N LEU A 27 -1.22 -3.89 -4.18
CA LEU A 27 -0.20 -4.68 -3.51
C LEU A 27 -0.86 -5.89 -2.85
N ILE A 28 -0.25 -7.06 -3.00
CA ILE A 28 -0.72 -8.32 -2.43
C ILE A 28 0.31 -8.77 -1.39
N LEU A 29 -0.15 -8.98 -0.16
CA LEU A 29 0.65 -9.42 0.97
C LEU A 29 0.22 -10.81 1.43
N ASP A 30 1.18 -11.64 1.84
CA ASP A 30 0.87 -12.92 2.47
C ASP A 30 0.49 -12.73 3.94
N GLY A 31 -0.65 -13.27 4.34
CA GLY A 31 -1.23 -13.09 5.67
C GLY A 31 -2.35 -12.04 5.69
N TYR A 32 -2.93 -11.87 6.88
CA TYR A 32 -4.01 -10.91 7.12
C TYR A 32 -3.47 -9.65 7.75
N HIS A 33 -3.43 -8.58 6.96
CA HIS A 33 -2.86 -7.30 7.32
C HIS A 33 -3.96 -6.26 7.53
N LEU A 34 -3.77 -5.42 8.53
CA LEU A 34 -4.64 -4.31 8.89
C LEU A 34 -3.96 -2.99 8.53
N PHE A 35 -4.71 -2.12 7.88
CA PHE A 35 -4.32 -0.74 7.62
C PHE A 35 -5.52 0.18 7.88
N ALA A 36 -5.25 1.46 8.14
CA ALA A 36 -6.29 2.48 8.12
C ALA A 36 -6.71 2.75 6.66
N VAL A 37 -7.97 2.44 6.33
CA VAL A 37 -8.56 2.67 5.00
C VAL A 37 -9.05 4.13 4.94
N TYR A 38 -8.91 4.77 3.78
CA TYR A 38 -9.23 6.18 3.52
C TYR A 38 -8.38 7.21 4.27
N GLU A 39 -7.31 6.77 4.92
CA GLU A 39 -6.31 7.63 5.56
C GLU A 39 -5.02 7.71 4.72
N ILE A 40 -4.31 8.83 4.84
CA ILE A 40 -2.99 9.00 4.21
C ILE A 40 -1.94 8.27 5.04
N LEU A 41 -1.26 7.30 4.42
CA LEU A 41 -0.15 6.57 4.99
C LEU A 41 1.15 6.88 4.24
N PRO A 42 2.30 6.88 4.93
CA PRO A 42 3.58 7.00 4.25
C PRO A 42 3.84 5.77 3.40
N LEU A 43 4.31 6.01 2.18
CA LEU A 43 4.65 4.97 1.20
C LEU A 43 6.17 4.81 1.13
N TYR A 44 6.61 3.57 1.24
CA TYR A 44 7.99 3.15 1.24
C TYR A 44 8.23 2.15 0.10
N LYS A 45 9.36 2.32 -0.59
CA LYS A 45 9.87 1.33 -1.55
C LYS A 45 10.42 0.12 -0.81
N SER A 46 11.17 0.34 0.26
CA SER A 46 11.71 -0.69 1.16
C SER A 46 11.61 -0.19 2.59
N ASP A 47 11.93 -1.01 3.59
CA ASP A 47 11.87 -0.59 5.00
C ASP A 47 12.62 0.71 5.32
N GLN A 48 13.63 1.07 4.52
CA GLN A 48 14.51 2.22 4.74
C GLN A 48 14.23 3.39 3.79
N GLU A 49 13.51 3.18 2.69
CA GLU A 49 13.37 4.16 1.61
C GLU A 49 11.93 4.65 1.48
N ARG A 50 11.66 5.84 2.03
CA ARG A 50 10.37 6.52 1.84
C ARG A 50 10.33 7.17 0.47
N ILE A 51 9.26 6.92 -0.28
CA ILE A 51 9.07 7.44 -1.64
C ILE A 51 7.86 8.36 -1.77
N GLY A 52 7.00 8.42 -0.76
CA GLY A 52 5.82 9.27 -0.85
C GLY A 52 4.79 9.04 0.24
N SER A 53 3.54 9.27 -0.15
CA SER A 53 2.35 9.02 0.66
C SER A 53 1.21 8.53 -0.25
N ALA A 54 0.37 7.64 0.28
CA ALA A 54 -0.74 7.04 -0.43
C ALA A 54 -1.97 6.85 0.47
N ILE A 55 -3.15 6.80 -0.14
CA ILE A 55 -4.41 6.49 0.53
C ILE A 55 -4.84 5.08 0.15
N ILE A 56 -5.14 4.23 1.13
CA ILE A 56 -5.73 2.92 0.86
C ILE A 56 -7.20 3.10 0.53
N GLN A 57 -7.59 2.77 -0.70
CA GLN A 57 -8.97 2.89 -1.17
C GLN A 57 -9.78 1.61 -0.91
N LYS A 58 -9.10 0.45 -0.88
CA LYS A 58 -9.72 -0.86 -0.71
C LYS A 58 -8.76 -1.81 -0.01
N LEU A 59 -9.30 -2.66 0.86
CA LEU A 59 -8.59 -3.76 1.50
C LEU A 59 -9.47 -5.00 1.49
N GLU A 60 -8.95 -6.12 1.00
CA GLU A 60 -9.64 -7.40 0.94
C GLU A 60 -8.77 -8.51 1.53
N TRP A 61 -9.40 -9.39 2.29
CA TRP A 61 -8.77 -10.63 2.75
C TRP A 61 -9.39 -11.81 2.05
N GLU A 62 -8.56 -12.62 1.42
CA GLU A 62 -8.99 -13.83 0.75
C GLU A 62 -7.83 -14.83 0.74
N ASN A 63 -8.12 -16.12 0.95
CA ASN A 63 -7.16 -17.21 0.76
C ASN A 63 -5.81 -17.00 1.48
N GLY A 64 -5.83 -16.46 2.71
CA GLY A 64 -4.62 -16.21 3.50
C GLY A 64 -3.77 -15.04 3.01
N LYS A 65 -4.32 -14.13 2.20
CA LYS A 65 -3.65 -12.94 1.68
C LYS A 65 -4.43 -11.68 1.98
N THR A 66 -3.74 -10.54 1.89
CA THR A 66 -4.33 -9.21 1.88
C THR A 66 -4.06 -8.53 0.56
N THR A 67 -5.11 -8.15 -0.14
CA THR A 67 -5.02 -7.31 -1.34
C THR A 67 -5.40 -5.89 -0.94
N LEU A 68 -4.49 -4.95 -1.11
CA LEU A 68 -4.77 -3.52 -0.95
C LEU A 68 -4.70 -2.80 -2.29
N ASN A 69 -5.69 -1.96 -2.56
CA ASN A 69 -5.60 -0.95 -3.61
C ASN A 69 -5.33 0.39 -2.93
N TYR A 70 -4.27 1.07 -3.36
CA TYR A 70 -3.90 2.37 -2.83
C TYR A 70 -3.69 3.37 -3.97
N GLN A 71 -4.05 4.62 -3.69
CA GLN A 71 -3.81 5.75 -4.57
C GLN A 71 -2.57 6.49 -4.13
N LEU A 72 -1.61 6.66 -5.03
CA LEU A 72 -0.45 7.51 -4.78
C LEU A 72 -0.88 8.99 -4.79
N VAL A 73 -0.67 9.68 -3.67
CA VAL A 73 -1.09 11.09 -3.49
C VAL A 73 0.07 12.05 -3.68
N SER A 74 1.27 11.67 -3.23
CA SER A 74 2.46 12.50 -3.33
C SER A 74 3.70 11.62 -3.47
N LEU A 75 4.62 12.02 -4.34
CA LEU A 75 5.99 11.50 -4.33
C LEU A 75 6.86 12.43 -3.48
N GLN A 76 7.78 11.85 -2.71
CA GLN A 76 8.87 12.60 -2.13
C GLN A 76 9.82 12.97 -3.27
N SER A 77 10.22 14.25 -3.36
CA SER A 77 11.13 14.72 -4.40
C SER A 77 12.41 13.88 -4.40
N VAL A 78 12.61 13.12 -5.48
CA VAL A 78 13.91 12.60 -5.88
C VAL A 78 14.65 13.78 -6.49
N ASN A 79 15.64 14.31 -5.77
CA ASN A 79 16.60 15.26 -6.33
C ASN A 79 17.49 14.56 -7.36
#